data_AF-A0A966U079-F1
#
_entry.id   AF-A0A966U079-F1
#
_cell.length_a   1.000
_cell.length_b   1.000
_cell.length_c   1.000
_cell.angle_alpha   90.00
_cell.angle_beta   90.00
_cell.angle_gamma   90.00
#
_symmetry.space_group_name_H-M   'P 1'
#
loop_
_entity.id
_entity.type
_entity.pdbx_description
1 polymer ?
#
loop_
_entity_poly.entity_id
_entity_poly.type
_entity_poly.pdbx_seq_one_letter_code
_entity_poly.pdbx_strand_id
1 'polypeptide(L)' 'MSVILVRPAREHLPAYWAALERGWSPDLITPRETALHELRFIAEDPEGFLDALD' A
#
# COMPACT_ATOMS: atom_id res chain seq x y z
N MET A 1 -15.31 -3.58 23.37
CA MET A 1 -14.64 -2.72 22.38
C MET A 1 -14.24 -3.61 21.22
N SER A 2 -15.01 -3.59 20.13
CA SER A 2 -14.76 -4.44 18.95
C SER A 2 -13.85 -3.69 17.99
N VAL A 3 -12.72 -4.28 17.60
CA VAL A 3 -11.87 -3.73 16.53
C VAL A 3 -12.50 -4.13 15.21
N ILE A 4 -12.87 -3.15 14.38
CA ILE A 4 -13.34 -3.39 13.01
C ILE A 4 -12.11 -3.32 12.12
N LEU A 5 -11.81 -4.42 11.44
CA LEU A 5 -10.85 -4.45 10.33
C LEU A 5 -11.50 -3.73 9.16
N VAL A 6 -11.11 -2.48 8.94
CA VAL A 6 -11.47 -1.73 7.74
C VAL A 6 -10.39 -2.02 6.72
N ARG A 7 -10.77 -2.49 5.52
CA ARG A 7 -9.82 -2.53 4.40
C ARG A 7 -9.26 -1.12 4.21
N PRO A 8 -8.02 -0.96 3.73
CA PRO A 8 -7.53 0.33 3.28
C PRO A 8 -8.52 0.86 2.23
N ALA A 9 -9.42 1.74 2.66
CA ALA A 9 -10.30 2.41 1.74
C ALA A 9 -9.42 3.24 0.82
N ARG A 10 -9.85 3.43 -0.43
CA ARG A 10 -9.17 4.27 -1.42
C ARG A 10 -8.72 5.64 -0.88
N GLU A 11 -9.42 6.12 0.14
CA GLU A 11 -9.14 7.28 0.98
C GLU A 11 -7.72 7.32 1.58
N HIS A 12 -7.16 6.16 1.94
CA HIS A 12 -5.83 6.04 2.57
C HIS A 12 -4.71 5.77 1.56
N LEU A 13 -5.04 5.43 0.32
CA LEU A 13 -4.06 5.13 -0.72
C LEU A 13 -3.05 6.27 -0.97
N PRO A 14 -3.45 7.56 -0.94
CA PRO A 14 -2.49 8.66 -1.04
C PRO A 14 -1.48 8.73 0.12
N ALA A 15 -1.95 8.43 1.35
CA ALA A 15 -1.07 8.43 2.52
C ALA A 15 -0.09 7.25 2.50
N TYR A 16 -0.58 6.09 2.02
CA TYR A 16 0.22 4.90 1.79
C TYR A 16 1.29 5.13 0.72
N TRP A 17 0.91 5.66 -0.44
CA TRP A 17 1.83 6.08 -1.51
C TRP A 17 2.93 6.98 -0.98
N ALA A 18 2.55 8.04 -0.25
CA ALA A 18 3.51 8.98 0.30
C ALA A 18 4.46 8.32 1.32
N ALA A 19 4.02 7.28 2.05
CA ALA A 19 4.90 6.52 2.93
C ALA A 19 5.93 5.73 2.12
N LEU A 20 5.51 5.04 1.07
CA LEU A 20 6.39 4.31 0.16
C LEU A 20 7.43 5.25 -0.48
N GLU A 21 7.04 6.44 -0.94
CA GLU A 21 7.97 7.44 -1.48
C GLU A 21 9.01 7.94 -0.46
N ARG A 22 8.66 7.97 0.82
CA ARG A 22 9.59 8.32 1.91
C ARG A 22 10.52 7.17 2.31
N GLY A 23 10.44 6.02 1.63
CA GLY A 23 11.27 4.84 1.89
C GLY A 23 10.72 3.92 2.97
N TRP A 24 9.47 4.12 3.42
CA TRP A 24 8.77 3.12 4.22
C TRP A 24 8.36 1.94 3.32
N SER A 25 8.25 0.75 3.90
CA SER A 25 7.81 -0.45 3.19
C SER A 25 7.05 -1.37 4.14
N PRO A 26 6.02 -2.08 3.66
CA PRO A 26 5.34 -3.10 4.46
C PRO A 26 6.21 -4.36 4.66
N ASP A 27 7.20 -4.58 3.79
CA ASP A 27 8.11 -5.73 3.88
C ASP A 27 9.45 -5.32 4.52
N LEU A 28 9.93 -6.14 5.47
CA LEU A 28 11.20 -5.91 6.18
C LEU A 28 12.38 -6.65 5.55
N ILE A 29 12.13 -7.63 4.67
CA ILE A 29 13.18 -8.46 4.07
C ILE A 29 13.80 -7.74 2.87
N THR A 30 12.95 -7.21 2.00
CA THR A 30 13.29 -6.51 0.76
C THR A 30 12.58 -5.16 0.65
N PRO A 31 12.76 -4.26 1.64
CA PRO A 31 11.92 -3.08 1.82
C PRO A 31 11.88 -2.16 0.59
N ARG A 32 13.03 -1.91 -0.03
CA ARG A 32 13.13 -1.01 -1.18
C ARG A 32 12.47 -1.59 -2.43
N GLU A 33 12.65 -2.88 -2.68
CA GLU A 33 12.12 -3.53 -3.88
C GLU A 33 10.59 -3.64 -3.79
N THR A 34 10.07 -4.01 -2.62
CA THR A 34 8.63 -4.02 -2.34
C THR A 34 8.03 -2.63 -2.50
N ALA A 35 8.62 -1.59 -1.91
CA ALA A 35 8.10 -0.23 -2.04
C ALA A 35 8.05 0.25 -3.50
N LEU A 36 9.09 -0.04 -4.29
CA LEU A 36 9.10 0.31 -5.72
C LEU A 36 8.07 -0.49 -6.53
N HIS A 37 7.88 -1.78 -6.20
CA HIS A 37 6.91 -2.62 -6.87
C HIS A 37 5.48 -2.17 -6.60
N GLU A 38 5.15 -1.86 -5.35
CA GLU A 38 3.83 -1.38 -4.95
C GLU A 38 3.55 0.01 -5.51
N LEU A 39 4.54 0.92 -5.50
CA LEU A 39 4.41 2.22 -6.18
C LEU A 39 4.09 2.04 -7.68
N ARG A 40 4.74 1.09 -8.35
CA ARG A 40 4.43 0.82 -9.77
C ARG A 40 3.01 0.26 -9.92
N PHE A 41 2.61 -0.71 -9.09
CA PHE A 41 1.29 -1.31 -9.17
C PHE A 41 0.19 -0.27 -8.88
N ILE A 42 0.33 0.53 -7.82
CA ILE A 42 -0.62 1.60 -7.49
C ILE A 42 -0.71 2.63 -8.62
N ALA A 43 0.40 2.93 -9.32
CA ALA A 43 0.38 3.87 -10.44
C ALA A 43 -0.37 3.34 -11.67
N GLU A 44 -0.25 2.04 -11.92
CA GLU A 44 -0.84 1.36 -13.07
C GLU A 44 -2.31 1.00 -12.83
N ASP A 45 -2.64 0.48 -11.65
CA ASP A 45 -3.98 0.04 -11.28
C ASP A 45 -4.22 0.20 -9.75
N PRO A 46 -4.68 1.40 -9.33
CA PRO A 46 -4.96 1.68 -7.93
C PRO A 46 -6.06 0.79 -7.33
N GLU A 47 -7.08 0.45 -8.11
CA GLU A 47 -8.20 -0.38 -7.63
C GLU A 47 -7.77 -1.85 -7.56
N GLY A 48 -7.06 -2.35 -8.57
CA GLY A 48 -6.50 -3.71 -8.57
C GLY A 48 -5.47 -3.94 -7.46
N PHE A 49 -4.69 -2.91 -7.09
CA PHE A 49 -3.85 -2.97 -5.90
C PHE A 49 -4.66 -3.16 -4.62
N LEU A 50 -5.74 -2.40 -4.43
CA LEU A 50 -6.61 -2.51 -3.26
C LEU A 50 -7.33 -3.87 -3.20
N ASP A 51 -7.75 -4.40 -4.35
CA ASP A 51 -8.36 -5.73 -4.46
C ASP A 51 -7.35 -6.85 -4.13
N ALA A 52 -6.06 -6.64 -4.37
CA ALA A 52 -5.00 -7.60 -4.07
C ALA A 52 -4.57 -7.64 -2.58
N LEU A 53 -5.05 -6.70 -1.75
CA LEU A 53 -4.76 -6.62 -0.30
C LEU A 53 -5.70 -7.46 0.58
N ASP A 54 -6.60 -8.25 -0.01
CA ASP A 54 -7.60 -9.10 0.68
C ASP A 54 -7.01 -10.44 1.18
#